data_AF-A0A7V3WCC2-F1
#
_entry.id   AF-A0A7V3WCC2-F1
#
_cell.length_a   1.000
_cell.length_b   1.000
_cell.length_c   1.000
_cell.angle_alpha   90.00
_cell.angle_beta   90.00
_cell.angle_gamma   90.00
#
_symmetry.space_group_name_H-M   'P 1'
#
loop_
_entity.id
_entity.type
_entity.pdbx_description
1 polymer ?
#
loop_
_entity_poly.entity_id
_entity_poly.type
_entity_poly.pdbx_seq_one_letter_code
_entity_poly.pdbx_strand_id
1 'polypeptide(L)'
;MGEWIVENGRVPDRDLFSFTRAGEPFIYQMWLAEVVLSTLFRLGDLPLVILFNAVLITTAYVLVLHTAYRKVGAYGLRWAAVATAATAAAGLHNWGVRPQAFSFPLFAFTLWLLERNKDQLGETDPTSFSFSRSFWLLPPLFALWANLHGGFMMGLALVSAYVLSSLQISCCRRSRVPFILLIIGVLCANAVLLTPAGTRVMPYILSFVRHPVTQQFNVEWMPPTVRDSGGQFFFGFVIVWLTVLVLGRYRPNVHEILRYLVFGLLALTAVRHTSWFAIVAAPGLAAALTNLAGHFRTVGLGRQRANSRLNLVFIVAVFFIVLLSLPWLRMHLPLPEARRSYVSSETPLEAVGALCRLPDVGRVFHSEAYGSYLIWACPSIPVFLDTRFELYPPEQWYDYIAVGRGRYDWETILARYGITTLFLERIKHQSLIQAVSASQKWECIYTDDRSMIFELRSRL
;
A
#
# COMPACT_ATOMS: atom_id res chain seq x y z
N MET A 1 11.93 -8.93 -10.16
CA MET A 1 11.39 -8.37 -11.41
C MET A 1 12.18 -7.16 -11.90
N GLY A 2 12.35 -6.09 -11.13
CA GLY A 2 13.09 -4.89 -11.57
C GLY A 2 14.48 -5.18 -12.15
N GLU A 3 15.28 -6.05 -11.50
CA GLU A 3 16.60 -6.48 -11.98
C GLU A 3 16.54 -7.10 -13.38
N TRP A 4 15.57 -8.00 -13.60
CA TRP A 4 15.35 -8.66 -14.88
C TRP A 4 15.00 -7.64 -15.98
N ILE A 5 14.18 -6.63 -15.68
CA ILE A 5 13.82 -5.57 -16.65
C ILE A 5 15.06 -4.75 -17.04
N VAL A 6 15.89 -4.40 -16.06
CA VAL A 6 17.14 -3.64 -16.30
C VAL A 6 18.09 -4.44 -17.18
N GLU A 7 18.22 -5.75 -16.94
CA GLU A 7 19.12 -6.63 -17.70
C GLU A 7 18.63 -6.94 -19.11
N ASN A 8 17.31 -7.07 -19.31
CA ASN A 8 16.73 -7.48 -20.59
C ASN A 8 16.23 -6.30 -21.44
N GLY A 9 16.20 -5.08 -20.89
CA GLY A 9 15.76 -3.87 -21.59
C GLY A 9 14.29 -3.86 -22.00
N ARG A 10 13.45 -4.71 -21.41
CA ARG A 10 12.02 -4.83 -21.74
C ARG A 10 11.18 -5.22 -20.54
N VAL A 11 9.89 -4.86 -20.57
CA VAL A 11 8.90 -5.36 -19.61
C VAL A 11 8.36 -6.70 -20.15
N PRO A 12 8.41 -7.79 -19.36
CA PRO A 12 7.83 -9.05 -19.80
C PRO A 12 6.31 -8.99 -19.85
N ASP A 13 5.75 -9.85 -20.68
CA ASP A 13 4.31 -10.00 -20.93
C ASP A 13 3.81 -11.41 -20.57
N ARG A 14 4.66 -12.20 -19.91
CA ARG A 14 4.42 -13.60 -19.52
C ARG A 14 5.00 -13.90 -18.13
N ASP A 15 4.48 -14.93 -17.48
CA ASP A 15 5.05 -15.43 -16.23
C ASP A 15 6.44 -16.05 -16.46
N LEU A 16 7.36 -15.67 -15.58
CA LEU A 16 8.76 -16.10 -15.61
C LEU A 16 9.16 -16.92 -14.39
N PHE A 17 8.36 -16.91 -13.33
CA PHE A 17 8.82 -17.34 -12.01
C PHE A 17 8.18 -18.64 -11.54
N SER A 18 6.98 -18.99 -12.02
CA SER A 18 6.31 -20.21 -11.60
C SER A 18 6.51 -21.33 -12.62
N PHE A 19 6.65 -22.58 -12.14
CA PHE A 19 6.64 -23.73 -13.07
C PHE A 19 5.22 -24.16 -13.45
N THR A 20 4.21 -23.76 -12.67
CA THR A 20 2.81 -24.16 -12.91
C THR A 20 2.10 -23.27 -13.94
N ARG A 21 2.58 -22.03 -14.12
CA ARG A 21 2.06 -21.05 -15.09
C ARG A 21 3.17 -20.51 -16.00
N ALA A 22 4.28 -21.23 -16.13
CA ALA A 22 5.41 -20.80 -16.94
C ALA A 22 4.98 -20.39 -18.35
N GLY A 23 5.27 -19.16 -18.75
CA GLY A 23 4.96 -18.65 -20.09
C GLY A 23 3.51 -18.19 -20.31
N GLU A 24 2.63 -18.30 -19.31
CA GLU A 24 1.26 -17.76 -19.38
C GLU A 24 1.28 -16.23 -19.45
N PRO A 25 0.37 -15.58 -20.20
CA PRO A 25 0.30 -14.13 -20.29
C PRO A 25 0.12 -13.46 -18.91
N PHE A 26 0.97 -12.50 -18.59
CA PHE A 26 0.90 -11.76 -17.33
C PHE A 26 1.36 -10.31 -17.51
N ILE A 27 0.72 -9.37 -16.80
CA ILE A 27 1.03 -7.95 -16.89
C ILE A 27 1.75 -7.49 -15.62
N TYR A 28 3.04 -7.15 -15.76
CA TYR A 28 3.81 -6.50 -14.69
C TYR A 28 3.47 -5.01 -14.63
N GLN A 29 2.32 -4.69 -14.03
CA GLN A 29 1.75 -3.34 -14.01
C GLN A 29 2.66 -2.30 -13.33
N MET A 30 3.47 -2.72 -12.36
CA MET A 30 4.28 -1.86 -11.49
C MET A 30 5.74 -1.75 -11.93
N TRP A 31 6.02 -2.05 -13.20
CA TRP A 31 7.38 -2.22 -13.74
C TRP A 31 8.33 -1.06 -13.42
N LEU A 32 7.87 0.19 -13.50
CA LEU A 32 8.75 1.35 -13.29
C LEU A 32 9.14 1.46 -11.81
N ALA A 33 8.21 1.19 -10.90
CA ALA A 33 8.52 1.17 -9.48
C ALA A 33 9.53 0.05 -9.16
N GLU A 34 9.36 -1.13 -9.77
CA GLU A 34 10.30 -2.24 -9.61
C GLU A 34 11.70 -1.91 -10.14
N VAL A 35 11.81 -1.23 -11.29
CA VAL A 35 13.09 -0.76 -11.85
C VAL A 35 13.75 0.27 -10.92
N VAL A 36 13.00 1.23 -10.39
CA VAL A 36 13.53 2.24 -9.45
C VAL A 36 14.02 1.55 -8.17
N LEU A 37 13.22 0.67 -7.58
CA LEU A 37 13.60 -0.05 -6.36
C LEU A 37 14.81 -0.96 -6.58
N SER A 38 14.88 -1.66 -7.71
CA SER A 38 16.05 -2.46 -8.11
C SER A 38 17.30 -1.60 -8.28
N THR A 39 17.18 -0.43 -8.88
CA THR A 39 18.32 0.48 -9.08
C THR A 39 18.83 0.99 -7.73
N LEU A 40 17.93 1.40 -6.84
CA LEU A 40 18.28 1.84 -5.49
C LEU A 40 18.94 0.71 -4.70
N PHE A 41 18.43 -0.52 -4.82
CA PHE A 41 19.03 -1.69 -4.19
C PHE A 41 20.47 -1.93 -4.68
N ARG A 42 20.72 -1.82 -5.99
CA ARG A 42 22.09 -1.94 -6.55
C ARG A 42 23.03 -0.82 -6.07
N LEU A 43 22.52 0.39 -5.83
CA LEU A 43 23.32 1.55 -5.43
C LEU A 43 23.65 1.61 -3.93
N GLY A 44 22.77 1.09 -3.07
CA GLY A 44 22.91 1.25 -1.62
C GLY A 44 22.19 0.21 -0.78
N ASP A 45 21.91 -0.97 -1.37
CA ASP A 45 21.30 -2.13 -0.73
C ASP A 45 19.94 -1.78 -0.07
N LEU A 46 19.44 -2.62 0.83
CA LEU A 46 18.21 -2.38 1.60
C LEU A 46 18.19 -1.03 2.33
N PRO A 47 19.28 -0.52 2.94
CA PRO A 47 19.29 0.79 3.60
C PRO A 47 18.77 1.93 2.70
N LEU A 48 19.24 1.99 1.45
CA LEU A 48 18.86 3.06 0.54
C LEU A 48 17.39 2.91 0.11
N VAL A 49 16.93 1.68 -0.12
CA VAL A 49 15.52 1.40 -0.44
C VAL A 49 14.60 1.79 0.71
N ILE A 50 14.97 1.47 1.95
CA ILE A 50 14.22 1.81 3.17
C ILE A 50 14.17 3.34 3.34
N LEU A 51 15.30 4.02 3.19
CA LEU A 51 15.35 5.49 3.26
C LEU A 51 14.44 6.10 2.19
N PHE A 52 14.53 5.64 0.94
CA PHE A 52 13.70 6.15 -0.14
C PHE A 52 12.21 5.94 0.12
N ASN A 53 11.81 4.77 0.60
CA ASN A 53 10.43 4.51 1.04
C ASN A 53 9.99 5.48 2.16
N ALA A 54 10.83 5.70 3.17
CA ALA A 54 10.55 6.64 4.24
C ALA A 54 10.39 8.08 3.71
N VAL A 55 11.20 8.49 2.73
CA VAL A 55 11.08 9.80 2.07
C VAL A 55 9.74 9.91 1.32
N LEU A 56 9.32 8.88 0.58
CA LEU A 56 8.03 8.88 -0.12
C LEU A 56 6.86 9.03 0.85
N ILE A 57 6.84 8.22 1.92
CA ILE A 57 5.79 8.25 2.94
C ILE A 57 5.79 9.61 3.67
N THR A 58 6.96 10.11 4.06
CA THR A 58 7.10 11.41 4.71
C THR A 58 6.61 12.54 3.80
N THR A 59 6.97 12.52 2.52
CA THR A 59 6.52 13.50 1.53
C THR A 59 4.99 13.51 1.42
N ALA A 60 4.35 12.33 1.42
CA ALA A 60 2.90 12.23 1.42
C ALA A 60 2.28 12.93 2.63
N TYR A 61 2.77 12.66 3.84
CA TYR A 61 2.22 13.27 5.06
C TYR A 61 2.58 14.75 5.22
N VAL A 62 3.70 15.21 4.67
CA VAL A 62 4.01 16.65 4.56
C VAL A 62 3.00 17.34 3.65
N LEU A 63 2.62 16.73 2.52
CA LEU A 63 1.57 17.26 1.64
C LEU A 63 0.20 17.26 2.32
N VAL A 64 -0.12 16.23 3.11
CA VAL A 64 -1.35 16.19 3.93
C VAL A 64 -1.35 17.31 4.97
N LEU A 65 -0.25 17.46 5.72
CA LEU A 65 -0.09 18.54 6.68
C LEU A 65 -0.23 19.91 6.03
N HIS A 66 0.41 20.10 4.88
CA HIS A 66 0.35 21.37 4.17
C HIS A 66 -1.06 21.66 3.64
N THR A 67 -1.78 20.65 3.15
CA THR A 67 -3.18 20.77 2.74
C THR A 67 -4.08 21.12 3.93
N ALA A 68 -3.91 20.43 5.05
CA ALA A 68 -4.64 20.71 6.29
C ALA A 68 -4.31 22.11 6.82
N TYR A 69 -3.05 22.51 6.82
CA TYR A 69 -2.57 23.84 7.23
C TYR A 69 -3.21 24.95 6.40
N ARG A 70 -3.24 24.80 5.07
CA ARG A 70 -3.87 25.80 4.18
C ARG A 70 -5.34 26.02 4.53
N LYS A 71 -6.04 24.96 4.91
CA LYS A 71 -7.46 25.02 5.27
C LYS A 71 -7.73 25.72 6.61
N VAL A 72 -6.78 25.68 7.55
CA VAL A 72 -6.98 26.21 8.92
C VAL A 72 -6.13 27.44 9.25
N GLY A 73 -5.17 27.78 8.39
CA GLY A 73 -4.22 28.87 8.57
C GLY A 73 -3.25 28.69 9.75
N ALA A 74 -2.48 29.74 10.02
CA ALA A 74 -1.47 29.77 11.08
C ALA A 74 -2.02 29.41 12.47
N TYR A 75 -3.24 29.84 12.77
CA TYR A 75 -3.90 29.56 14.05
C TYR A 75 -4.17 28.07 14.28
N GLY A 76 -4.47 27.32 13.21
CA GLY A 76 -4.80 25.91 13.27
C GLY A 76 -3.62 24.96 13.05
N LEU A 77 -2.39 25.44 12.85
CA LEU A 77 -1.23 24.60 12.51
C LEU A 77 -1.04 23.40 13.45
N ARG A 78 -1.18 23.61 14.77
CA ARG A 78 -1.10 22.53 15.76
C ARG A 78 -2.14 21.43 15.53
N TRP A 79 -3.35 21.82 15.12
CA TRP A 79 -4.45 20.89 14.87
C TRP A 79 -4.34 20.23 13.51
N ALA A 80 -3.76 20.92 12.52
CA ALA A 80 -3.33 20.30 11.27
C ALA A 80 -2.26 19.22 11.52
N ALA A 81 -1.31 19.47 12.42
CA ALA A 81 -0.31 18.47 12.83
C ALA A 81 -0.96 17.28 13.55
N VAL A 82 -1.88 17.52 14.51
CA VAL A 82 -2.63 16.45 15.19
C VAL A 82 -3.46 15.62 14.21
N ALA A 83 -4.20 16.28 13.30
CA ALA A 83 -4.97 15.59 12.27
C ALA A 83 -4.07 14.75 11.35
N THR A 84 -2.92 15.28 10.94
CA THR A 84 -1.95 14.54 10.12
C THR A 84 -1.37 13.36 10.87
N ALA A 85 -1.05 13.50 12.16
CA ALA A 85 -0.56 12.42 13.00
C ALA A 85 -1.61 11.32 13.18
N ALA A 86 -2.89 11.68 13.37
CA ALA A 86 -3.99 10.72 13.43
C ALA A 86 -4.17 9.97 12.10
N THR A 87 -4.09 10.68 10.97
CA THR A 87 -4.12 10.09 9.62
C THR A 87 -2.90 9.21 9.36
N ALA A 88 -1.73 9.56 9.90
CA ALA A 88 -0.52 8.75 9.82
C ALA A 88 -0.67 7.45 10.63
N ALA A 89 -1.19 7.53 11.86
CA ALA A 89 -1.48 6.37 12.68
C ALA A 89 -2.45 5.39 11.99
N ALA A 90 -3.50 5.90 11.36
CA ALA A 90 -4.45 5.09 10.58
C ALA A 90 -3.82 4.44 9.33
N GLY A 91 -2.66 4.92 8.88
CA GLY A 91 -1.95 4.42 7.70
C GLY A 91 -0.78 3.47 8.00
N LEU A 92 -0.40 3.28 9.28
CA LEU A 92 0.83 2.57 9.68
C LEU A 92 0.99 1.19 9.03
N HIS A 93 -0.10 0.43 8.93
CA HIS A 93 -0.07 -0.91 8.34
C HIS A 93 0.23 -0.94 6.83
N ASN A 94 0.22 0.22 6.16
CA ASN A 94 0.47 0.36 4.71
C ASN A 94 1.82 1.01 4.37
N TRP A 95 2.73 1.17 5.33
CA TRP A 95 4.03 1.84 5.12
C TRP A 95 5.18 0.90 4.71
N GLY A 96 4.90 -0.41 4.57
CA GLY A 96 5.89 -1.39 4.14
C GLY A 96 6.51 -1.04 2.78
N VAL A 97 7.78 -1.39 2.59
CA VAL A 97 8.53 -1.17 1.35
C VAL A 97 7.87 -1.96 0.21
N ARG A 98 7.11 -1.25 -0.64
CA ARG A 98 6.36 -1.82 -1.77
C ARG A 98 6.18 -0.74 -2.85
N PRO A 99 5.91 -1.11 -4.11
CA PRO A 99 5.50 -0.16 -5.15
C PRO A 99 4.32 0.75 -4.75
N GLN A 100 3.45 0.30 -3.85
CA GLN A 100 2.36 1.11 -3.29
C GLN A 100 2.85 2.42 -2.65
N ALA A 101 4.06 2.46 -2.09
CA ALA A 101 4.61 3.64 -1.43
C ALA A 101 4.66 4.87 -2.34
N PHE A 102 4.90 4.67 -3.65
CA PHE A 102 4.89 5.74 -4.66
C PHE A 102 3.51 6.41 -4.79
N SER A 103 2.43 5.68 -4.52
CA SER A 103 1.07 6.19 -4.69
C SER A 103 0.66 7.20 -3.61
N PHE A 104 1.20 7.10 -2.40
CA PHE A 104 0.85 8.00 -1.31
C PHE A 104 1.18 9.47 -1.60
N PRO A 105 2.43 9.84 -1.99
CA PRO A 105 2.74 11.22 -2.32
C PRO A 105 2.01 11.70 -3.57
N LEU A 106 1.80 10.85 -4.58
CA LEU A 106 1.06 11.20 -5.79
C LEU A 106 -0.42 11.50 -5.50
N PHE A 107 -1.05 10.70 -4.64
CA PHE A 107 -2.43 10.93 -4.18
C PHE A 107 -2.53 12.19 -3.31
N ALA A 108 -1.63 12.35 -2.34
CA ALA A 108 -1.61 13.53 -1.47
C ALA A 108 -1.34 14.81 -2.27
N PHE A 109 -0.47 14.76 -3.29
CA PHE A 109 -0.23 15.86 -4.21
C PHE A 109 -1.46 16.17 -5.06
N THR A 110 -2.16 15.14 -5.55
CA THR A 110 -3.43 15.30 -6.28
C THR A 110 -4.47 16.00 -5.40
N LEU A 111 -4.63 15.58 -4.14
CA LEU A 111 -5.51 16.22 -3.17
C LEU A 111 -5.10 17.68 -2.91
N TRP A 112 -3.82 17.93 -2.64
CA TRP A 112 -3.30 19.28 -2.44
C TRP A 112 -3.56 20.18 -3.65
N LEU A 113 -3.33 19.68 -4.86
CA LEU A 113 -3.54 20.40 -6.11
C LEU A 113 -5.01 20.79 -6.31
N LEU A 114 -5.93 19.88 -5.97
CA LEU A 114 -7.37 20.11 -6.05
C LEU A 114 -7.89 21.05 -4.95
N GLU A 115 -7.25 21.06 -3.76
CA GLU A 115 -7.66 21.92 -2.64
C GLU A 115 -7.06 23.34 -2.72
N ARG A 116 -5.82 23.50 -3.19
CA ARG A 116 -5.10 24.80 -3.12
C ARG A 116 -5.76 25.94 -3.90
N ASN A 117 -6.57 25.61 -4.91
CA ASN A 117 -7.21 26.58 -5.80
C ASN A 117 -8.62 26.99 -5.31
N LYS A 118 -9.02 26.54 -4.12
CA LYS A 118 -10.26 26.98 -3.45
C LYS A 118 -10.07 28.28 -2.65
N ASP A 119 -8.86 28.54 -2.13
CA ASP A 119 -8.63 29.65 -1.19
C ASP A 119 -8.37 31.03 -1.85
N GLN A 120 -8.28 31.13 -3.18
CA GLN A 120 -7.92 32.41 -3.83
C GLN A 120 -9.08 33.43 -3.93
N LEU A 121 -10.31 33.02 -3.64
CA LEU A 121 -11.46 33.92 -3.58
C LEU A 121 -11.91 34.00 -2.12
N GLY A 122 -11.40 35.01 -1.42
CA GLY A 122 -11.86 35.36 -0.10
C GLY A 122 -13.39 35.43 -0.06
N GLU A 123 -13.96 34.86 1.00
CA GLU A 123 -15.24 35.21 1.60
C GLU A 123 -16.33 35.67 0.61
N THR A 124 -17.05 34.73 0.02
CA THR A 124 -18.52 34.85 -0.18
C THR A 124 -19.15 33.60 -0.77
N ASP A 125 -18.39 32.69 -1.39
CA ASP A 125 -19.00 31.51 -2.01
C ASP A 125 -18.20 30.20 -1.85
N PRO A 126 -18.66 29.25 -1.03
CA PRO A 126 -18.04 27.93 -0.86
C PRO A 126 -18.07 27.05 -2.13
N THR A 127 -18.66 27.55 -3.23
CA THR A 127 -18.75 26.85 -4.52
C THR A 127 -17.85 27.41 -5.62
N SER A 128 -17.09 28.49 -5.38
CA SER A 128 -16.29 29.10 -6.45
C SER A 128 -14.97 28.36 -6.68
N PHE A 129 -14.96 27.45 -7.66
CA PHE A 129 -13.76 26.79 -8.14
C PHE A 129 -13.03 27.73 -9.11
N SER A 130 -11.84 28.22 -8.77
CA SER A 130 -11.02 29.00 -9.71
C SER A 130 -10.14 28.07 -10.53
N PHE A 131 -10.16 28.23 -11.86
CA PHE A 131 -9.26 27.46 -12.72
C PHE A 131 -7.81 27.90 -12.49
N SER A 132 -6.93 26.92 -12.24
CA SER A 132 -5.49 27.13 -12.22
C SER A 132 -4.85 26.34 -13.36
N ARG A 133 -3.94 26.99 -14.09
CA ARG A 133 -3.11 26.33 -15.11
C ARG A 133 -2.38 25.10 -14.58
N SER A 134 -2.19 25.03 -13.27
CA SER A 134 -1.53 23.89 -12.66
C SER A 134 -2.32 22.58 -12.72
N PHE A 135 -3.62 22.59 -13.02
CA PHE A 135 -4.35 21.32 -13.21
C PHE A 135 -3.88 20.53 -14.43
N TRP A 136 -3.19 21.18 -15.38
CA TRP A 136 -2.52 20.51 -16.48
C TRP A 136 -1.36 19.60 -16.03
N LEU A 137 -0.94 19.66 -14.76
CA LEU A 137 0.00 18.71 -14.18
C LEU A 137 -0.64 17.35 -13.87
N LEU A 138 -1.98 17.25 -13.81
CA LEU A 138 -2.65 15.99 -13.48
C LEU A 138 -2.45 14.92 -14.58
N PRO A 139 -2.73 15.16 -15.87
CA PRO A 139 -2.53 14.13 -16.90
C PRO A 139 -1.11 13.52 -16.93
N PRO A 140 0.01 14.29 -16.97
CA PRO A 140 1.34 13.70 -16.94
C PRO A 140 1.63 12.97 -15.62
N LEU A 141 1.06 13.43 -14.49
CA LEU A 141 1.16 12.73 -13.22
C LEU A 141 0.46 11.36 -13.27
N PHE A 142 -0.72 11.26 -13.88
CA PHE A 142 -1.43 9.97 -14.03
C PHE A 142 -0.73 9.03 -15.00
N ALA A 143 -0.10 9.55 -16.07
CA ALA A 143 0.74 8.76 -16.95
C ALA A 143 1.92 8.13 -16.21
N LEU A 144 2.64 8.92 -15.40
CA LEU A 144 3.72 8.42 -14.56
C LEU A 144 3.20 7.41 -13.53
N TRP A 145 2.11 7.74 -12.84
CA TRP A 145 1.55 6.91 -11.77
C TRP A 145 1.10 5.53 -12.26
N ALA A 146 0.51 5.45 -13.46
CA ALA A 146 0.07 4.18 -14.04
C ALA A 146 1.21 3.18 -14.29
N ASN A 147 2.45 3.66 -14.43
CA ASN A 147 3.65 2.83 -14.55
C ASN A 147 4.26 2.46 -13.19
N LEU A 148 3.92 3.20 -12.13
CA LEU A 148 4.45 2.99 -10.78
C LEU A 148 3.58 2.03 -9.97
N HIS A 149 2.26 2.24 -9.92
CA HIS A 149 1.37 1.44 -9.07
C HIS A 149 -0.12 1.64 -9.40
N GLY A 150 -0.93 0.58 -9.30
CA GLY A 150 -2.38 0.59 -9.56
C GLY A 150 -3.22 1.53 -8.67
N GLY A 151 -2.60 2.14 -7.67
CA GLY A 151 -3.19 3.16 -6.79
C GLY A 151 -3.66 4.42 -7.52
N PHE A 152 -3.28 4.62 -8.79
CA PHE A 152 -3.83 5.69 -9.62
C PHE A 152 -5.36 5.63 -9.72
N MET A 153 -5.98 4.45 -9.54
CA MET A 153 -7.44 4.32 -9.48
C MET A 153 -8.06 5.17 -8.37
N MET A 154 -7.37 5.29 -7.22
CA MET A 154 -7.79 6.16 -6.13
C MET A 154 -7.65 7.63 -6.54
N GLY A 155 -6.60 7.98 -7.27
CA GLY A 155 -6.46 9.30 -7.87
C GLY A 155 -7.60 9.63 -8.84
N LEU A 156 -7.97 8.69 -9.72
CA LEU A 156 -9.07 8.88 -10.68
C LEU A 156 -10.40 9.04 -9.94
N ALA A 157 -10.65 8.23 -8.90
CA ALA A 157 -11.82 8.38 -8.03
C ALA A 157 -11.88 9.77 -7.38
N LEU A 158 -10.74 10.28 -6.90
CA LEU A 158 -10.64 11.63 -6.34
C LEU A 158 -10.95 12.71 -7.38
N VAL A 159 -10.30 12.68 -8.54
CA VAL A 159 -10.56 13.64 -9.63
C VAL A 159 -12.03 13.59 -10.05
N SER A 160 -12.60 12.39 -10.16
CA SER A 160 -14.00 12.19 -10.54
C SER A 160 -14.96 12.79 -9.51
N ALA A 161 -14.69 12.62 -8.21
CA ALA A 161 -15.48 13.27 -7.16
C ALA A 161 -15.45 14.81 -7.31
N TYR A 162 -14.30 15.40 -7.67
CA TYR A 162 -14.21 16.84 -7.90
C TYR A 162 -14.92 17.30 -9.18
N VAL A 163 -14.83 16.52 -10.26
CA VAL A 163 -15.59 16.79 -11.49
C VAL A 163 -17.09 16.76 -11.20
N LEU A 164 -17.61 15.71 -10.58
CA LEU A 164 -19.03 15.55 -10.27
C LEU A 164 -19.56 16.67 -9.37
N SER A 165 -18.84 16.99 -8.30
CA SER A 165 -19.23 18.09 -7.41
C SER A 165 -19.12 19.47 -8.07
N SER A 166 -18.25 19.64 -9.08
CA SER A 166 -18.18 20.87 -9.87
C SER A 166 -19.35 21.06 -10.85
N LEU A 167 -19.92 19.97 -11.38
CA LEU A 167 -21.05 20.03 -12.32
C LEU A 167 -22.33 20.58 -11.67
N GLN A 168 -22.54 20.30 -10.38
CA GLN A 168 -23.65 20.88 -9.61
C GLN A 168 -23.57 22.42 -9.59
N ILE A 169 -22.36 22.98 -9.55
CA ILE A 169 -22.14 24.43 -9.56
C ILE A 169 -22.46 25.02 -10.94
N SER A 170 -22.19 24.29 -12.03
CA SER A 170 -22.55 24.67 -13.39
C SER A 170 -24.06 24.71 -13.64
N CYS A 171 -24.84 23.82 -13.02
CA CYS A 171 -26.31 23.86 -13.10
C CYS A 171 -26.86 25.15 -12.47
N CYS A 172 -26.19 25.69 -11.46
CA CYS A 172 -26.60 26.92 -10.79
C CYS A 172 -25.96 28.19 -11.39
N ARG A 173 -24.85 28.08 -12.14
CA ARG A 173 -24.08 29.24 -12.67
C ARG A 173 -23.35 28.96 -13.99
N ARG A 174 -23.24 29.99 -14.83
CA ARG A 174 -22.57 29.98 -16.15
C ARG A 174 -21.03 29.99 -16.04
N SER A 175 -20.43 29.03 -15.34
CA SER A 175 -18.96 28.87 -15.19
C SER A 175 -18.38 27.87 -16.20
N ARG A 176 -17.19 28.17 -16.75
CA ARG A 176 -16.44 27.25 -17.64
C ARG A 176 -15.60 26.22 -16.88
N VAL A 177 -15.44 26.36 -15.56
CA VAL A 177 -14.51 25.56 -14.77
C VAL A 177 -14.90 24.07 -14.74
N PRO A 178 -16.17 23.68 -14.63
CA PRO A 178 -16.56 22.27 -14.65
C PRO A 178 -16.26 21.59 -15.99
N PHE A 179 -16.37 22.31 -17.10
CA PHE A 179 -15.97 21.80 -18.42
C PHE A 179 -14.45 21.57 -18.51
N ILE A 180 -13.64 22.48 -17.97
CA ILE A 180 -12.18 22.31 -17.94
C ILE A 180 -11.78 21.14 -17.04
N LEU A 181 -12.39 21.00 -15.86
CA LEU A 181 -12.15 19.85 -14.97
C LEU A 181 -12.60 18.53 -15.62
N LEU A 182 -13.69 18.53 -16.36
CA LEU A 182 -14.12 17.38 -17.14
C LEU A 182 -13.08 16.99 -18.20
N ILE A 183 -12.56 17.97 -18.96
CA ILE A 183 -11.47 17.73 -19.91
C ILE A 183 -10.25 17.14 -19.20
N ILE A 184 -9.83 17.73 -18.08
CA ILE A 184 -8.70 17.22 -17.30
C ILE A 184 -8.97 15.80 -16.81
N GLY A 185 -10.19 15.50 -16.33
CA GLY A 185 -10.60 14.17 -15.92
C GLY A 185 -10.50 13.15 -17.04
N VAL A 186 -11.00 13.50 -18.23
CA VAL A 186 -10.88 12.67 -19.45
C VAL A 186 -9.42 12.47 -19.84
N LEU A 187 -8.60 13.52 -19.78
CA LEU A 187 -7.16 13.43 -20.07
C LEU A 187 -6.44 12.55 -19.04
N CYS A 188 -6.78 12.61 -17.76
CA CYS A 188 -6.23 11.72 -16.74
C CYS A 188 -6.61 10.27 -17.00
N ALA A 189 -7.88 10.01 -17.36
CA ALA A 189 -8.38 8.67 -17.69
C ALA A 189 -7.73 8.08 -18.94
N ASN A 190 -7.30 8.91 -19.90
CA ASN A 190 -6.53 8.45 -21.06
C ASN A 190 -5.03 8.37 -20.77
N ALA A 191 -4.49 9.23 -19.92
CA ALA A 191 -3.07 9.25 -19.57
C ALA A 191 -2.61 7.95 -18.92
N VAL A 192 -3.47 7.27 -18.15
CA VAL A 192 -3.14 5.96 -17.56
C VAL A 192 -2.94 4.84 -18.58
N LEU A 193 -3.31 5.06 -19.85
CA LEU A 193 -3.04 4.13 -20.95
C LEU A 193 -1.60 4.24 -21.46
N LEU A 194 -0.84 5.27 -21.06
CA LEU A 194 0.57 5.45 -21.40
C LEU A 194 1.46 4.51 -20.57
N THR A 195 1.22 3.21 -20.71
CA THR A 195 1.98 2.12 -20.11
C THR A 195 2.32 1.07 -21.19
N PRO A 196 3.32 0.19 -20.97
CA PRO A 196 3.59 -0.92 -21.90
C PRO A 196 2.38 -1.82 -22.15
N ALA A 197 1.45 -1.89 -21.19
CA ALA A 197 0.21 -2.66 -21.32
C ALA A 197 -0.86 -1.95 -22.19
N GLY A 198 -0.76 -0.65 -22.40
CA GLY A 198 -1.71 0.13 -23.19
C GLY A 198 -3.13 0.03 -22.64
N THR A 199 -4.08 -0.31 -23.51
CA THR A 199 -5.49 -0.51 -23.15
C THR A 199 -5.74 -1.72 -22.25
N ARG A 200 -4.79 -2.66 -22.14
CA ARG A 200 -4.94 -3.87 -21.31
C ARG A 200 -4.80 -3.61 -19.81
N VAL A 201 -4.29 -2.45 -19.39
CA VAL A 201 -4.09 -2.13 -17.97
C VAL A 201 -5.40 -2.00 -17.20
N MET A 202 -6.45 -1.43 -17.81
CA MET A 202 -7.78 -1.32 -17.19
C MET A 202 -8.46 -2.70 -16.97
N PRO A 203 -8.61 -3.56 -18.00
CA PRO A 203 -9.23 -4.87 -17.81
C PRO A 203 -8.41 -5.74 -16.86
N TYR A 204 -7.07 -5.65 -16.87
CA TYR A 204 -6.22 -6.37 -15.92
C TYR A 204 -6.49 -5.96 -14.46
N ILE A 205 -6.59 -4.67 -14.16
CA ILE A 205 -6.90 -4.23 -12.78
C ILE A 205 -8.31 -4.67 -12.38
N LEU A 206 -9.29 -4.59 -13.29
CA LEU A 206 -10.65 -5.04 -13.03
C LEU A 206 -10.73 -6.56 -12.80
N SER A 207 -9.99 -7.36 -13.58
CA SER A 207 -9.94 -8.81 -13.39
C SER A 207 -9.27 -9.15 -12.07
N PHE A 208 -8.19 -8.48 -11.71
CA PHE A 208 -7.49 -8.66 -10.44
C PHE A 208 -8.40 -8.39 -9.23
N VAL A 209 -9.06 -7.23 -9.20
CA VAL A 209 -9.92 -6.83 -8.08
C VAL A 209 -11.15 -7.73 -7.97
N ARG A 210 -11.68 -8.24 -9.08
CA ARG A 210 -12.84 -9.13 -9.09
C ARG A 210 -12.47 -10.62 -8.94
N HIS A 211 -11.19 -10.97 -8.95
CA HIS A 211 -10.77 -12.36 -8.91
C HIS A 211 -11.19 -13.00 -7.57
N PRO A 212 -11.88 -14.17 -7.58
CA PRO A 212 -12.40 -14.79 -6.36
C PRO A 212 -11.31 -15.07 -5.33
N VAL A 213 -10.14 -15.52 -5.79
CA VAL A 213 -8.99 -15.80 -4.93
C VAL A 213 -8.49 -14.54 -4.25
N THR A 214 -8.39 -13.41 -4.98
CA THR A 214 -7.96 -12.13 -4.40
C THR A 214 -8.93 -11.70 -3.30
N GLN A 215 -10.24 -11.82 -3.54
CA GLN A 215 -11.26 -11.44 -2.56
C GLN A 215 -11.33 -12.38 -1.34
N GLN A 216 -10.97 -13.66 -1.50
CA GLN A 216 -11.08 -14.66 -0.44
C GLN A 216 -9.81 -14.84 0.39
N PHE A 217 -8.64 -14.75 -0.25
CA PHE A 217 -7.36 -15.14 0.36
C PHE A 217 -6.40 -13.98 0.54
N ASN A 218 -6.59 -12.85 -0.15
CA ASN A 218 -5.79 -11.66 0.09
C ASN A 218 -6.48 -10.76 1.13
N VAL A 219 -6.01 -10.83 2.37
CA VAL A 219 -6.56 -10.09 3.52
C VAL A 219 -6.62 -8.58 3.30
N GLU A 220 -5.72 -8.02 2.48
CA GLU A 220 -5.70 -6.57 2.18
C GLU A 220 -6.91 -6.11 1.35
N TRP A 221 -7.53 -7.03 0.61
CA TRP A 221 -8.70 -6.80 -0.24
C TRP A 221 -10.02 -7.20 0.43
N MET A 222 -9.98 -7.76 1.63
CA MET A 222 -11.18 -8.07 2.41
C MET A 222 -11.74 -6.81 3.10
N PRO A 223 -13.07 -6.72 3.31
CA PRO A 223 -13.66 -5.65 4.10
C PRO A 223 -13.09 -5.57 5.52
N PRO A 224 -12.88 -4.36 6.08
CA PRO A 224 -12.48 -4.22 7.48
C PRO A 224 -13.58 -4.74 8.42
N THR A 225 -13.20 -5.43 9.50
CA THR A 225 -14.15 -5.95 10.49
C THR A 225 -13.87 -5.41 11.89
N VAL A 226 -14.89 -5.36 12.75
CA VAL A 226 -14.69 -4.99 14.17
C VAL A 226 -13.98 -6.09 14.99
N ARG A 227 -13.71 -7.25 14.38
CA ARG A 227 -13.12 -8.42 15.04
C ARG A 227 -11.59 -8.45 14.92
N ASP A 228 -11.04 -7.80 13.91
CA ASP A 228 -9.60 -7.67 13.71
C ASP A 228 -9.10 -6.29 14.13
N SER A 229 -7.82 -6.20 14.51
CA SER A 229 -7.22 -4.95 15.00
C SER A 229 -7.22 -3.85 13.93
N GLY A 230 -7.02 -4.20 12.66
CA GLY A 230 -7.00 -3.24 11.55
C GLY A 230 -8.35 -2.54 11.39
N GLY A 231 -9.44 -3.31 11.37
CA GLY A 231 -10.78 -2.76 11.30
C GLY A 231 -11.18 -2.01 12.58
N GLN A 232 -10.77 -2.48 13.77
CA GLN A 232 -10.98 -1.73 15.02
C GLN A 232 -10.34 -0.33 14.98
N PHE A 233 -9.10 -0.22 14.51
CA PHE A 233 -8.44 1.08 14.32
C PHE A 233 -9.18 1.95 13.32
N PHE A 234 -9.62 1.39 12.20
CA PHE A 234 -10.36 2.13 11.19
C PHE A 234 -11.71 2.65 11.70
N PHE A 235 -12.56 1.78 12.28
CA PHE A 235 -13.86 2.20 12.80
C PHE A 235 -13.72 3.14 13.99
N GLY A 236 -12.72 2.93 14.85
CA GLY A 236 -12.36 3.87 15.91
C GLY A 236 -11.98 5.24 15.36
N PHE A 237 -11.14 5.29 14.31
CA PHE A 237 -10.81 6.54 13.61
C PHE A 237 -12.05 7.22 13.03
N VAL A 238 -12.95 6.49 12.37
CA VAL A 238 -14.19 7.04 11.80
C VAL A 238 -15.10 7.63 12.90
N ILE A 239 -15.26 6.93 14.02
CA ILE A 239 -16.08 7.39 15.16
C ILE A 239 -15.49 8.68 15.75
N VAL A 240 -14.19 8.69 16.03
CA VAL A 240 -13.50 9.89 16.54
C VAL A 240 -13.61 11.04 15.54
N TRP A 241 -13.39 10.76 14.26
CA TRP A 241 -13.48 11.76 13.19
C TRP A 241 -14.88 12.38 13.12
N LEU A 242 -15.94 11.57 13.07
CA LEU A 242 -17.33 12.05 13.07
C LEU A 242 -17.66 12.84 14.34
N THR A 243 -17.24 12.35 15.50
CA THR A 243 -17.46 13.02 16.79
C THR A 243 -16.81 14.40 16.79
N VAL A 244 -15.58 14.50 16.31
CA VAL A 244 -14.87 15.78 16.20
C VAL A 244 -15.53 16.72 15.20
N LEU A 245 -16.02 16.22 14.06
CA LEU A 245 -16.79 17.05 13.11
C LEU A 245 -18.05 17.63 13.77
N VAL A 246 -18.80 16.82 14.50
CA VAL A 246 -20.03 17.22 15.19
C VAL A 246 -19.74 18.21 16.30
N LEU A 247 -18.82 17.89 17.23
CA LEU A 247 -18.48 18.75 18.36
C LEU A 247 -17.81 20.05 17.91
N GLY A 248 -16.99 19.99 16.86
CA GLY A 248 -16.38 21.15 16.21
C GLY A 248 -17.35 21.96 15.35
N ARG A 249 -18.63 21.53 15.25
CA ARG A 249 -19.68 22.12 14.40
C ARG A 249 -19.21 22.37 12.97
N TYR A 250 -18.36 21.49 12.47
CA TYR A 250 -17.81 21.60 11.13
C TYR A 250 -18.87 21.24 10.10
N ARG A 251 -19.04 22.08 9.08
CA ARG A 251 -19.98 21.86 7.98
C ARG A 251 -19.18 21.64 6.69
N PRO A 252 -18.95 20.38 6.29
CA PRO A 252 -18.26 20.10 5.04
C PRO A 252 -19.05 20.64 3.85
N ASN A 253 -18.35 21.17 2.84
CA ASN A 253 -19.01 21.54 1.59
C ASN A 253 -19.31 20.30 0.73
N VAL A 254 -20.05 20.47 -0.38
CA VAL A 254 -20.45 19.37 -1.27
C VAL A 254 -19.25 18.56 -1.77
N HIS A 255 -18.14 19.20 -2.15
CA HIS A 255 -16.93 18.51 -2.60
C HIS A 255 -16.37 17.59 -1.52
N GLU A 256 -16.41 18.06 -0.26
CA GLU A 256 -15.94 17.30 0.89
C GLU A 256 -16.86 16.14 1.23
N ILE A 257 -18.18 16.38 1.23
CA ILE A 257 -19.16 15.31 1.43
C ILE A 257 -18.95 14.23 0.37
N LEU A 258 -18.85 14.60 -0.91
CA LEU A 258 -18.71 13.62 -1.99
C LEU A 258 -17.41 12.82 -1.89
N ARG A 259 -16.27 13.45 -1.60
CA ARG A 259 -15.01 12.69 -1.38
C ARG A 259 -15.09 11.82 -0.12
N TYR A 260 -15.70 12.28 0.98
CA TYR A 260 -15.86 11.47 2.18
C TYR A 260 -16.75 10.26 1.93
N LEU A 261 -17.83 10.43 1.16
CA LEU A 261 -18.70 9.33 0.78
C LEU A 261 -17.97 8.34 -0.14
N VAL A 262 -17.33 8.82 -1.22
CA VAL A 262 -16.62 7.94 -2.17
C VAL A 262 -15.54 7.13 -1.46
N PHE A 263 -14.65 7.79 -0.71
CA PHE A 263 -13.55 7.09 -0.04
C PHE A 263 -13.99 6.34 1.21
N GLY A 264 -15.06 6.78 1.89
CA GLY A 264 -15.66 6.07 3.00
C GLY A 264 -16.27 4.75 2.54
N LEU A 265 -17.04 4.76 1.45
CA LEU A 265 -17.59 3.55 0.84
C LEU A 265 -16.49 2.61 0.35
N LEU A 266 -15.45 3.12 -0.32
CA LEU A 266 -14.28 2.32 -0.70
C LEU A 266 -13.56 1.73 0.52
N ALA A 267 -13.41 2.49 1.60
CA ALA A 267 -12.80 1.99 2.82
C ALA A 267 -13.59 0.84 3.46
N LEU A 268 -14.90 0.76 3.24
CA LEU A 268 -15.73 -0.37 3.68
C LEU A 268 -15.57 -1.62 2.80
N THR A 269 -15.06 -1.52 1.58
CA THR A 269 -14.90 -2.68 0.69
C THR A 269 -13.57 -3.40 0.90
N ALA A 270 -12.52 -2.69 1.34
CA ALA A 270 -11.20 -3.30 1.54
C ALA A 270 -10.37 -2.57 2.61
N VAL A 271 -9.67 -3.33 3.47
CA VAL A 271 -8.74 -2.80 4.49
C VAL A 271 -7.72 -1.84 3.88
N ARG A 272 -7.18 -2.16 2.71
CA ARG A 272 -6.20 -1.29 2.03
C ARG A 272 -6.74 0.07 1.60
N HIS A 273 -8.06 0.26 1.58
CA HIS A 273 -8.68 1.53 1.21
C HIS A 273 -8.83 2.52 2.37
N THR A 274 -8.68 2.05 3.61
CA THR A 274 -8.80 2.85 4.84
C THR A 274 -7.82 4.01 4.90
N SER A 275 -6.59 3.82 4.43
CA SER A 275 -5.57 4.88 4.42
C SER A 275 -5.89 6.00 3.43
N TRP A 276 -6.53 5.70 2.30
CA TRP A 276 -6.98 6.74 1.35
C TRP A 276 -8.08 7.60 1.96
N PHE A 277 -9.02 6.99 2.68
CA PHE A 277 -10.04 7.71 3.44
C PHE A 277 -9.41 8.63 4.49
N ALA A 278 -8.46 8.12 5.28
CA ALA A 278 -7.78 8.91 6.30
C ALA A 278 -7.07 10.15 5.71
N ILE A 279 -6.46 10.02 4.52
CA ILE A 279 -5.81 11.12 3.80
C ILE A 279 -6.82 12.19 3.37
N VAL A 280 -7.93 11.80 2.73
CA VAL A 280 -8.93 12.78 2.29
C VAL A 280 -9.67 13.44 3.45
N ALA A 281 -9.83 12.71 4.57
CA ALA A 281 -10.49 13.17 5.79
C ALA A 281 -9.66 14.20 6.59
N ALA A 282 -8.33 14.19 6.44
CA ALA A 282 -7.40 14.96 7.27
C ALA A 282 -7.64 16.48 7.28
N PRO A 283 -7.88 17.17 6.15
CA PRO A 283 -8.12 18.60 6.17
C PRO A 283 -9.42 18.97 6.92
N GLY A 284 -10.50 18.20 6.73
CA GLY A 284 -11.75 18.40 7.46
C GLY A 284 -11.60 18.17 8.96
N LEU A 285 -10.84 17.13 9.34
CA LEU A 285 -10.48 16.86 10.73
C LEU A 285 -9.72 18.04 11.36
N ALA A 286 -8.72 18.58 10.66
CA ALA A 286 -7.94 19.72 11.12
C ALA A 286 -8.82 20.95 11.37
N ALA A 287 -9.76 21.23 10.45
CA ALA A 287 -10.69 22.35 10.58
C ALA A 287 -11.65 22.16 11.76
N ALA A 288 -12.21 20.96 11.93
CA ALA A 288 -13.09 20.64 13.03
C ALA A 288 -12.38 20.72 14.40
N LEU A 289 -11.16 20.20 14.52
CA LEU A 289 -10.32 20.33 15.72
C LEU A 289 -10.01 21.81 16.02
N THR A 290 -9.74 22.60 14.98
CA THR A 290 -9.47 24.04 15.13
C THR A 290 -10.70 24.78 15.65
N ASN A 291 -11.89 24.49 15.11
CA ASN A 291 -13.15 25.06 15.58
C ASN A 291 -13.43 24.65 17.03
N LEU A 292 -13.31 23.37 17.35
CA LEU A 292 -13.53 22.85 18.70
C LEU A 292 -12.63 23.55 19.73
N ALA A 293 -11.34 23.69 19.40
CA ALA A 293 -10.39 24.41 20.25
C ALA A 293 -10.70 25.92 20.37
N GLY A 294 -11.26 26.54 19.33
CA GLY A 294 -11.75 27.91 19.37
C GLY A 294 -12.88 28.09 20.39
N HIS A 295 -13.84 27.16 20.41
CA HIS A 295 -14.95 27.15 21.38
C HIS A 295 -14.44 27.03 22.83
N PHE A 296 -13.43 26.21 23.09
CA PHE A 296 -12.86 26.09 24.44
C PHE A 296 -11.99 27.30 24.84
N ARG A 297 -11.43 28.03 23.88
CA ARG A 297 -10.72 29.30 24.15
C ARG A 297 -11.67 30.43 24.54
N THR A 298 -12.86 30.50 23.94
CA THR A 298 -13.90 31.44 24.37
C THR A 298 -14.40 31.17 25.80
N VAL A 299 -14.13 29.98 26.35
CA VAL A 299 -14.49 29.56 27.72
C VAL A 299 -13.32 29.75 28.72
N GLY A 300 -12.30 30.56 28.38
CA GLY A 300 -11.30 31.06 29.34
C GLY A 300 -9.93 30.38 29.33
N LEU A 301 -9.67 29.44 28.42
CA LEU A 301 -8.31 28.92 28.21
C LEU A 301 -7.51 29.92 27.36
N GLY A 302 -6.67 30.72 28.01
CA GLY A 302 -5.91 31.82 27.42
C GLY A 302 -5.10 31.46 26.16
N ARG A 303 -4.63 32.51 25.47
CA ARG A 303 -3.80 32.43 24.27
C ARG A 303 -2.44 31.81 24.62
N GLN A 304 -2.34 30.48 24.66
CA GLN A 304 -1.07 29.79 24.85
C GLN A 304 -0.07 30.28 23.79
N ARG A 305 0.90 31.09 24.23
CA ARG A 305 2.08 31.41 23.42
C ARG A 305 2.82 30.08 23.19
N ALA A 306 3.22 29.84 21.95
CA ALA A 306 4.11 28.73 21.65
C ALA A 306 5.36 28.89 22.53
N ASN A 307 5.62 27.91 23.41
CA ASN A 307 6.78 27.95 24.26
C ASN A 307 7.99 27.56 23.40
N SER A 308 8.77 28.55 22.97
CA SER A 308 9.91 28.34 22.06
C SER A 308 10.91 27.32 22.59
N ARG A 309 11.06 27.19 23.91
CA ARG A 309 11.94 26.18 24.53
C ARG A 309 11.35 24.77 24.39
N LEU A 310 10.07 24.59 24.68
CA LEU A 310 9.41 23.29 24.48
C LEU A 310 9.40 22.88 23.00
N ASN A 311 9.14 23.82 22.09
CA ASN A 311 9.21 23.55 20.66
C ASN A 311 10.62 23.14 20.22
N LEU A 312 11.65 23.81 20.73
CA LEU A 312 13.04 23.43 20.46
C LEU A 312 13.32 22.02 20.99
N VAL A 313 12.89 21.69 22.21
CA VAL A 313 13.02 20.34 22.77
C VAL A 313 12.33 19.30 21.88
N PHE A 314 11.11 19.58 21.41
CA PHE A 314 10.41 18.68 20.48
C PHE A 314 11.14 18.53 19.14
N ILE A 315 11.61 19.63 18.55
CA ILE A 315 12.35 19.61 17.28
C ILE A 315 13.64 18.78 17.44
N VAL A 316 14.38 19.02 18.53
CA VAL A 316 15.61 18.28 18.84
C VAL A 316 15.30 16.81 19.09
N ALA A 317 14.25 16.49 19.85
CA ALA A 317 13.83 15.11 20.09
C ALA A 317 13.44 14.39 18.79
N VAL A 318 12.63 15.04 17.93
CA VAL A 318 12.26 14.51 16.62
C VAL A 318 13.48 14.35 15.72
N PHE A 319 14.40 15.31 15.70
CA PHE A 319 15.65 15.23 14.95
C PHE A 319 16.47 14.02 15.38
N PHE A 320 16.66 13.82 16.68
CA PHE A 320 17.38 12.65 17.19
C PHE A 320 16.62 11.33 16.92
N ILE A 321 15.29 11.31 17.03
CA ILE A 321 14.49 10.13 16.66
C ILE A 321 14.71 9.79 15.18
N VAL A 322 14.64 10.78 14.28
CA VAL A 322 14.87 10.59 12.84
C VAL A 322 16.31 10.12 12.58
N LEU A 323 17.30 10.77 13.20
CA LEU A 323 18.71 10.42 13.06
C LEU A 323 18.98 8.97 13.51
N LEU A 324 18.51 8.60 14.69
CA LEU A 324 18.63 7.25 15.27
C LEU A 324 17.81 6.20 14.50
N SER A 325 16.78 6.62 13.78
CA SER A 325 15.97 5.75 12.91
C SER A 325 16.58 5.56 11.52
N LEU A 326 17.67 6.27 11.17
CA LEU A 326 18.33 6.08 9.89
C LEU A 326 18.86 4.64 9.77
N PRO A 327 18.67 3.97 8.62
CA PRO A 327 19.05 2.57 8.45
C PRO A 327 20.50 2.29 8.87
N TRP A 328 21.47 3.07 8.36
CA TRP A 328 22.88 2.89 8.68
C TRP A 328 23.19 3.07 10.16
N LEU A 329 22.60 4.08 10.83
CA LEU A 329 22.88 4.32 12.24
C LEU A 329 22.25 3.23 13.13
N ARG A 330 21.06 2.75 12.76
CA ARG A 330 20.32 1.70 13.46
C ARG A 330 21.13 0.41 13.63
N MET A 331 22.01 0.08 12.67
CA MET A 331 22.87 -1.12 12.73
C MET A 331 23.94 -1.03 13.82
N HIS A 332 24.34 0.19 14.20
CA HIS A 332 25.37 0.44 15.21
C HIS A 332 24.78 0.70 16.60
N LEU A 333 23.45 0.79 16.73
CA LEU A 333 22.81 0.97 18.02
C LEU A 333 22.80 -0.34 18.83
N PRO A 334 22.88 -0.28 20.18
CA PRO A 334 22.81 -1.43 21.07
C PRO A 334 21.37 -1.97 21.16
N LEU A 335 20.81 -2.41 20.04
CA LEU A 335 19.46 -2.96 19.91
C LEU A 335 19.51 -4.49 19.77
N PRO A 336 18.46 -5.22 20.19
CA PRO A 336 18.32 -6.64 19.89
C PRO A 336 18.46 -6.90 18.39
N GLU A 337 19.04 -8.03 18.00
CA GLU A 337 19.32 -8.36 16.59
C GLU A 337 18.07 -8.35 15.70
N ALA A 338 16.94 -8.86 16.21
CA ALA A 338 15.63 -8.79 15.56
C ALA A 338 15.18 -7.35 15.25
N ARG A 339 15.66 -6.36 16.02
CA ARG A 339 15.41 -4.93 15.78
C ARG A 339 16.53 -4.25 15.00
N ARG A 340 17.68 -4.89 14.76
CA ARG A 340 18.73 -4.37 13.87
C ARG A 340 18.52 -4.81 12.43
N SER A 341 18.08 -6.05 12.20
CA SER A 341 17.84 -6.59 10.86
C SER A 341 16.89 -5.72 10.03
N TYR A 342 17.25 -5.50 8.75
CA TYR A 342 16.39 -4.88 7.75
C TYR A 342 15.32 -5.84 7.22
N VAL A 343 15.58 -7.14 7.35
CA VAL A 343 14.70 -8.20 6.89
C VAL A 343 13.85 -8.68 8.06
N SER A 344 12.56 -8.91 7.79
CA SER A 344 11.65 -9.46 8.79
C SER A 344 12.18 -10.79 9.30
N SER A 345 12.02 -11.03 10.60
CA SER A 345 12.30 -12.35 11.18
C SER A 345 11.47 -13.48 10.54
N GLU A 346 10.37 -13.14 9.86
CA GLU A 346 9.52 -14.07 9.11
C GLU A 346 10.12 -14.52 7.77
N THR A 347 11.14 -13.82 7.27
CA THR A 347 11.81 -14.20 6.03
C THR A 347 12.76 -15.38 6.30
N PRO A 348 12.64 -16.50 5.57
CA PRO A 348 13.37 -17.73 5.86
C PRO A 348 14.79 -17.72 5.26
N LEU A 349 15.66 -16.84 5.78
CA LEU A 349 17.01 -16.63 5.23
C LEU A 349 17.84 -17.92 5.21
N GLU A 350 17.93 -18.62 6.34
CA GLU A 350 18.75 -19.83 6.48
C GLU A 350 18.19 -21.01 5.68
N ALA A 351 16.88 -21.24 5.75
CA ALA A 351 16.23 -22.32 5.02
C ALA A 351 16.31 -22.14 3.50
N VAL A 352 16.15 -20.92 2.97
CA VAL A 352 16.36 -20.67 1.54
C VAL A 352 17.84 -20.85 1.17
N GLY A 353 18.77 -20.43 2.02
CA GLY A 353 20.19 -20.69 1.83
C GLY A 353 20.52 -22.19 1.78
N ALA A 354 19.86 -23.01 2.60
CA ALA A 354 19.98 -24.47 2.56
C ALA A 354 19.39 -25.05 1.27
N LEU A 355 18.19 -24.62 0.88
CA LEU A 355 17.51 -25.05 -0.33
C LEU A 355 18.33 -24.73 -1.59
N CYS A 356 18.92 -23.53 -1.68
CA CYS A 356 19.72 -23.10 -2.84
C CYS A 356 21.04 -23.85 -3.00
N ARG A 357 21.55 -24.50 -1.95
CA ARG A 357 22.79 -25.29 -2.01
C ARG A 357 22.56 -26.71 -2.49
N LEU A 358 21.31 -27.15 -2.58
CA LEU A 358 20.99 -28.49 -3.10
C LEU A 358 21.26 -28.52 -4.62
N PRO A 359 21.93 -29.57 -5.12
CA PRO A 359 22.31 -29.67 -6.53
C PRO A 359 21.09 -29.82 -7.46
N ASP A 360 20.02 -30.48 -6.99
CA ASP A 360 18.72 -30.53 -7.64
C ASP A 360 17.62 -30.60 -6.58
N VAL A 361 16.68 -29.66 -6.62
CA VAL A 361 15.53 -29.58 -5.71
C VAL A 361 14.23 -30.11 -6.32
N GLY A 362 14.23 -30.45 -7.61
CA GLY A 362 13.03 -30.79 -8.36
C GLY A 362 11.96 -29.70 -8.27
N ARG A 363 10.69 -30.09 -8.14
CA ARG A 363 9.58 -29.14 -7.97
C ARG A 363 9.27 -28.96 -6.49
N VAL A 364 9.24 -27.70 -6.06
CA VAL A 364 9.10 -27.32 -4.65
C VAL A 364 7.68 -26.83 -4.38
N PHE A 365 6.99 -27.44 -3.42
CA PHE A 365 5.83 -26.84 -2.76
C PHE A 365 6.31 -26.05 -1.56
N HIS A 366 5.86 -24.81 -1.40
CA HIS A 366 6.37 -23.93 -0.34
C HIS A 366 5.29 -23.06 0.29
N SER A 367 5.58 -22.46 1.45
CA SER A 367 4.75 -21.39 2.02
C SER A 367 4.62 -20.23 1.02
N GLU A 368 3.40 -19.74 0.80
CA GLU A 368 3.10 -18.62 -0.10
C GLU A 368 3.91 -17.37 0.28
N ALA A 369 4.03 -17.12 1.59
CA ALA A 369 4.82 -16.03 2.15
C ALA A 369 6.33 -16.13 1.84
N TYR A 370 6.83 -17.32 1.50
CA TYR A 370 8.23 -17.54 1.14
C TYR A 370 8.49 -17.34 -0.36
N GLY A 371 7.45 -17.38 -1.20
CA GLY A 371 7.57 -17.38 -2.65
C GLY A 371 8.33 -16.18 -3.21
N SER A 372 7.97 -14.96 -2.80
CA SER A 372 8.63 -13.74 -3.31
C SER A 372 10.11 -13.67 -2.96
N TYR A 373 10.49 -14.14 -1.76
CA TYR A 373 11.90 -14.17 -1.35
C TYR A 373 12.65 -15.29 -2.08
N LEU A 374 12.03 -16.46 -2.29
CA LEU A 374 12.62 -17.56 -3.04
C LEU A 374 12.88 -17.16 -4.51
N ILE A 375 11.94 -16.45 -5.15
CA ILE A 375 12.11 -15.90 -6.51
C ILE A 375 13.34 -15.00 -6.61
N TRP A 376 13.59 -14.18 -5.58
CA TRP A 376 14.71 -13.24 -5.58
C TRP A 376 16.05 -13.91 -5.21
N ALA A 377 16.07 -14.68 -4.13
CA ALA A 377 17.29 -15.29 -3.60
C ALA A 377 17.75 -16.52 -4.40
N CYS A 378 16.83 -17.22 -5.04
CA CYS A 378 17.09 -18.46 -5.79
C CYS A 378 16.32 -18.51 -7.12
N PRO A 379 16.62 -17.64 -8.10
CA PRO A 379 15.85 -17.57 -9.35
C PRO A 379 15.84 -18.87 -10.16
N SER A 380 16.79 -19.77 -9.91
CA SER A 380 16.88 -21.11 -10.52
C SER A 380 15.81 -22.09 -10.03
N ILE A 381 15.10 -21.79 -8.94
CA ILE A 381 14.04 -22.63 -8.37
C ILE A 381 12.70 -21.95 -8.66
N PRO A 382 11.94 -22.41 -9.69
CA PRO A 382 10.64 -21.84 -9.97
C PRO A 382 9.65 -22.17 -8.84
N VAL A 383 8.77 -21.22 -8.54
CA VAL A 383 7.78 -21.36 -7.46
C VAL A 383 6.55 -22.16 -7.90
N PHE A 384 5.90 -22.82 -6.94
CA PHE A 384 4.60 -23.46 -7.18
C PHE A 384 3.51 -22.40 -7.36
N LEU A 385 3.49 -21.41 -6.47
CA LEU A 385 2.67 -20.21 -6.55
C LEU A 385 3.30 -19.02 -5.82
N ASP A 386 2.74 -17.82 -5.96
CA ASP A 386 3.16 -16.61 -5.25
C ASP A 386 2.00 -15.59 -5.11
N THR A 387 2.32 -14.41 -4.57
CA THR A 387 1.38 -13.30 -4.28
C THR A 387 0.66 -12.70 -5.50
N ARG A 388 0.96 -13.13 -6.74
CA ARG A 388 0.21 -12.78 -7.96
C ARG A 388 -1.07 -13.61 -8.04
N PHE A 389 -1.98 -13.39 -7.10
CA PHE A 389 -3.19 -14.21 -6.87
C PHE A 389 -4.01 -14.49 -8.14
N GLU A 390 -4.13 -13.52 -9.04
CA GLU A 390 -4.89 -13.57 -10.29
C GLU A 390 -4.22 -14.36 -11.42
N LEU A 391 -2.92 -14.68 -11.29
CA LEU A 391 -2.21 -15.53 -12.24
C LEU A 391 -2.63 -17.00 -12.09
N TYR A 392 -2.98 -17.42 -10.88
CA TYR A 392 -3.29 -18.80 -10.56
C TYR A 392 -4.81 -19.00 -10.45
N PRO A 393 -5.38 -20.01 -11.12
CA PRO A 393 -6.82 -20.24 -11.09
C PRO A 393 -7.26 -20.75 -9.71
N PRO A 394 -8.55 -20.59 -9.36
CA PRO A 394 -9.07 -20.96 -8.05
C PRO A 394 -8.78 -22.41 -7.64
N GLU A 395 -8.82 -23.36 -8.58
CA GLU A 395 -8.59 -24.78 -8.31
C GLU A 395 -7.18 -25.03 -7.77
N GLN A 396 -6.18 -24.33 -8.31
CA GLN A 396 -4.80 -24.43 -7.84
C GLN A 396 -4.63 -23.87 -6.43
N TRP A 397 -5.36 -22.80 -6.08
CA TRP A 397 -5.39 -22.27 -4.72
C TRP A 397 -6.09 -23.21 -3.74
N TYR A 398 -7.18 -23.87 -4.16
CA TYR A 398 -7.83 -24.87 -3.33
C TYR A 398 -6.95 -26.08 -3.08
N ASP A 399 -6.23 -26.56 -4.11
CA ASP A 399 -5.23 -27.62 -3.97
C ASP A 399 -4.09 -27.18 -3.04
N TYR A 400 -3.61 -25.95 -3.16
CA TYR A 400 -2.59 -25.39 -2.27
C TYR A 400 -3.04 -25.40 -0.79
N ILE A 401 -4.25 -24.92 -0.52
CA ILE A 401 -4.81 -24.85 0.83
C ILE A 401 -5.06 -26.26 1.37
N ALA A 402 -5.55 -27.19 0.53
CA ALA A 402 -5.78 -28.58 0.91
C ALA A 402 -4.48 -29.27 1.33
N VAL A 403 -3.42 -29.13 0.53
CA VAL A 403 -2.09 -29.65 0.86
C VAL A 403 -1.57 -28.99 2.13
N GLY A 404 -1.62 -27.66 2.23
CA GLY A 404 -1.12 -26.94 3.40
C GLY A 404 -1.81 -27.32 4.72
N ARG A 405 -3.08 -27.73 4.65
CA ARG A 405 -3.86 -28.25 5.79
C ARG A 405 -3.68 -29.75 6.05
N GLY A 406 -2.84 -30.44 5.29
CA GLY A 406 -2.63 -31.88 5.40
C GLY A 406 -3.91 -32.69 5.15
N ARG A 407 -4.76 -32.26 4.20
CA ARG A 407 -6.00 -32.98 3.83
C ARG A 407 -5.65 -34.41 3.39
N TYR A 408 -6.54 -35.38 3.60
CA TYR A 408 -6.29 -36.82 3.38
C TYR A 408 -5.67 -37.20 2.02
N ASP A 409 -5.89 -36.40 0.97
CA ASP A 409 -5.38 -36.60 -0.40
C ASP A 409 -4.15 -35.74 -0.73
N TRP A 410 -3.48 -35.15 0.26
CA TRP A 410 -2.33 -34.24 0.08
C TRP A 410 -1.22 -34.87 -0.78
N GLU A 411 -0.86 -36.13 -0.55
CA GLU A 411 0.16 -36.83 -1.37
C GLU A 411 -0.29 -36.99 -2.83
N THR A 412 -1.58 -37.24 -3.06
CA THR A 412 -2.12 -37.37 -4.43
C THR A 412 -2.08 -36.03 -5.17
N ILE A 413 -2.35 -34.92 -4.48
CA ILE A 413 -2.22 -33.58 -5.05
C ILE A 413 -0.76 -33.26 -5.36
N LEU A 414 0.16 -33.50 -4.42
CA LEU A 414 1.60 -33.31 -4.64
C LEU A 414 2.12 -34.11 -5.83
N ALA A 415 1.72 -35.38 -5.93
CA ALA A 415 2.10 -36.25 -7.05
C ALA A 415 1.59 -35.73 -8.40
N ARG A 416 0.37 -35.19 -8.45
CA ARG A 416 -0.22 -34.59 -9.67
C ARG A 416 0.62 -33.42 -10.20
N TYR A 417 1.16 -32.61 -9.30
CA TYR A 417 2.03 -31.49 -9.66
C TYR A 417 3.50 -31.90 -9.82
N GLY A 418 3.85 -33.17 -9.56
CA GLY A 418 5.21 -33.68 -9.58
C GLY A 418 6.10 -33.05 -8.50
N ILE A 419 5.53 -32.67 -7.37
CA ILE A 419 6.28 -32.08 -6.25
C ILE A 419 7.16 -33.16 -5.62
N THR A 420 8.42 -32.81 -5.42
CA THR A 420 9.41 -33.70 -4.81
C THR A 420 10.05 -33.12 -3.56
N THR A 421 9.83 -31.82 -3.30
CA THR A 421 10.41 -31.10 -2.17
C THR A 421 9.34 -30.23 -1.52
N LEU A 422 9.27 -30.24 -0.20
CA LEU A 422 8.36 -29.41 0.60
C LEU A 422 9.16 -28.42 1.42
N PHE A 423 8.91 -27.13 1.26
CA PHE A 423 9.51 -26.05 2.02
C PHE A 423 8.46 -25.35 2.88
N LEU A 424 8.31 -25.84 4.11
CA LEU A 424 7.15 -25.59 4.96
C LEU A 424 7.47 -24.61 6.09
N GLU A 425 6.51 -23.74 6.38
CA GLU A 425 6.49 -22.92 7.59
C GLU A 425 5.82 -23.67 8.75
N ARG A 426 6.51 -23.81 9.88
CA ARG A 426 6.07 -24.61 11.05
C ARG A 426 4.72 -24.19 11.60
N ILE A 427 4.49 -22.89 11.75
CA ILE A 427 3.28 -22.37 12.37
C ILE A 427 2.07 -22.56 11.44
N LYS A 428 2.23 -22.29 10.14
CA LYS A 428 1.13 -22.38 9.18
C LYS A 428 0.81 -23.79 8.71
N HIS A 429 1.79 -24.69 8.68
CA HIS A 429 1.66 -26.02 8.08
C HIS A 429 1.69 -27.16 9.11
N GLN A 430 1.28 -26.93 10.36
CA GLN A 430 1.35 -27.94 11.43
C GLN A 430 0.73 -29.29 11.03
N SER A 431 -0.47 -29.27 10.43
CA SER A 431 -1.17 -30.49 9.99
C SER A 431 -0.43 -31.22 8.86
N LEU A 432 0.10 -30.48 7.88
CA LEU A 432 0.90 -31.09 6.81
C LEU A 432 2.22 -31.65 7.35
N ILE A 433 2.89 -30.95 8.26
CA ILE A 433 4.14 -31.43 8.89
C ILE A 433 3.88 -32.74 9.65
N GLN A 434 2.78 -32.84 10.40
CA GLN A 434 2.38 -34.08 11.07
C GLN A 434 2.15 -35.22 10.06
N ALA A 435 1.42 -34.95 8.97
CA ALA A 435 1.12 -35.93 7.94
C ALA A 435 2.38 -36.40 7.18
N VAL A 436 3.27 -35.48 6.81
CA VAL A 436 4.54 -35.76 6.11
C VAL A 436 5.48 -36.54 7.02
N SER A 437 5.58 -36.16 8.30
CA SER A 437 6.44 -36.87 9.28
C SER A 437 5.97 -38.30 9.55
N ALA A 438 4.67 -38.58 9.37
CA ALA A 438 4.12 -39.93 9.47
C ALA A 438 4.28 -40.75 8.18
N SER A 439 4.52 -40.09 7.03
CA SER A 439 4.72 -40.76 5.74
C SER A 439 6.12 -41.33 5.62
N GLN A 440 6.22 -42.60 5.22
CA GLN A 440 7.51 -43.25 4.95
C GLN A 440 8.17 -42.73 3.65
N LYS A 441 7.45 -41.96 2.82
CA LYS A 441 7.96 -41.49 1.51
C LYS A 441 8.84 -40.25 1.61
N TRP A 442 8.77 -39.51 2.71
CA TRP A 442 9.42 -38.21 2.85
C TRP A 442 10.48 -38.25 3.95
N GLU A 443 11.56 -37.50 3.75
CA GLU A 443 12.65 -37.36 4.71
C GLU A 443 12.88 -35.88 5.01
N CYS A 444 13.03 -35.54 6.28
CA CYS A 444 13.34 -34.18 6.70
C CYS A 444 14.84 -33.93 6.55
N ILE A 445 15.22 -33.07 5.62
CA ILE A 445 16.62 -32.76 5.30
C ILE A 445 17.10 -31.44 5.95
N TYR A 446 16.17 -30.61 6.40
CA TYR A 446 16.49 -29.35 7.07
C TYR A 446 15.40 -28.95 8.06
N THR A 447 15.82 -28.37 9.18
CA THR A 447 14.94 -27.88 10.23
C THR A 447 15.57 -26.70 10.96
N ASP A 448 14.84 -25.61 11.12
CA ASP A 448 15.18 -24.50 12.03
C ASP A 448 13.96 -24.13 12.89
N ASP A 449 13.98 -22.98 13.57
CA ASP A 449 12.90 -22.52 14.45
C ASP A 449 11.58 -22.21 13.72
N ARG A 450 11.61 -22.00 12.40
CA ARG A 450 10.46 -21.52 11.60
C ARG A 450 10.12 -22.39 10.41
N SER A 451 11.10 -23.04 9.83
CA SER A 451 11.01 -23.73 8.56
C SER A 451 11.46 -25.18 8.67
N MET A 452 10.85 -26.02 7.83
CA MET A 452 11.25 -27.40 7.63
C MET A 452 11.29 -27.69 6.14
N ILE A 453 12.32 -28.42 5.70
CA ILE A 453 12.41 -28.91 4.32
C ILE A 453 12.34 -30.43 4.35
N PHE A 454 11.43 -30.98 3.54
CA PHE A 454 11.32 -32.41 3.29
C PHE A 454 11.59 -32.72 1.83
N GLU A 455 12.25 -33.83 1.57
CA GLU A 455 12.48 -34.36 0.23
C GLU A 455 11.88 -35.77 0.11
N LEU A 456 11.39 -36.09 -1.09
CA LEU A 456 10.88 -37.41 -1.41
C LEU A 456 12.03 -38.42 -1.44
N ARG A 457 11.96 -39.48 -0.64
CA ARG A 457 13.04 -40.50 -0.50
C ARG A 457 13.50 -41.11 -1.81
N SER A 458 12.66 -41.18 -2.84
CA SER A 458 13.06 -41.69 -4.16
C SER A 458 14.08 -40.80 -4.90
N ARG A 459 14.47 -39.65 -4.32
CA ARG A 459 15.51 -38.75 -4.83
C ARG A 459 16.82 -38.80 -4.05
N LEU A 460 16.80 -39.35 -2.83
CA LEU A 460 17.98 -39.58 -1.99
C LEU A 460 18.62 -40.91 -2.40
#